data_AF-A0A8J6MPP6-F1
#
_entry.id   AF-A0A8J6MPP6-F1
#
_cell.length_a   1.000
_cell.length_b   1.000
_cell.length_c   1.000
_cell.angle_alpha   90.00
_cell.angle_beta   90.00
_cell.angle_gamma   90.00
#
_symmetry.space_group_name_H-M   'P 1'
#
loop_
_entity.id
_entity.type
_entity.pdbx_description
1 polymer ?
#
loop_
_entity_poly.entity_id
_entity_poly.type
_entity_poly.pdbx_seq_one_letter_code
_entity_poly.pdbx_strand_id
1 'polypeptide(L)'
;ELVKLLGEGVVEFLLELQKDARVIELTIAGEERFICSNEQEFYRDFPERPLSIDFVLRRFTQHRIAFTPDDMSARYDLSLEQSREIIAKWREAKQLERAPFAESSEEELWTASKVAARIMRFSLDEFRKQAEPIPTARYTHILADQLGLSVSPMNTLLEGSGSDQLRQVLAKLEGIFLPKSHWESYILPARISGYRSTDLDLLCSSGEVRWVGKREDGEKEGRVAFFLAESKELYSPFMNKTTPTRHPELLAQLQQRGASFLTSLAREMNQLPSETLDCLIDLVWEGNVANDQFAPLRLHSTAVATKNIRAGKFQSGLGRWYALTSQGRDRVSVGAARRIPNGEDPAAAAWVKHLLARFTILTREIACIYSPYSWDDLYGILKRLEDWGMLTRGYFVAGLSTMQYAEKAAIERMRSNSAFTGATKNLMLCAADPANPFGTILAWPEHSLAAFSRKSSHYLLLNSGRWELWLENGGKRIMELTEDDPRGKPTETGINPLPPLVGEDRLKDALRSLLQWSRLKKVKVEQWNGVRTAESSVAPVLERLGAERDRDAYVFWPSSFHSSK
;
A
#
# COMPACT_ATOMS: atom_id res chain seq x y z
N GLU A 1 -21.12 37.10 4.31
CA GLU A 1 -21.09 35.75 3.68
C GLU A 1 -22.20 35.54 2.64
N LEU A 2 -23.46 35.84 2.95
CA LEU A 2 -24.60 35.57 2.06
C LEU A 2 -24.49 36.27 0.69
N VAL A 3 -24.00 37.51 0.63
CA VAL A 3 -23.74 38.23 -0.63
C VAL A 3 -22.70 37.53 -1.50
N LYS A 4 -21.66 36.93 -0.91
CA LYS A 4 -20.65 36.15 -1.66
C LYS A 4 -21.24 34.85 -2.24
N LEU A 5 -22.24 34.26 -1.59
CA LEU A 5 -22.83 32.99 -2.00
C LEU A 5 -23.98 33.15 -3.00
N LEU A 6 -24.74 34.25 -2.91
CA LEU A 6 -26.03 34.42 -3.59
C LEU A 6 -26.15 35.72 -4.39
N GLY A 7 -25.11 36.57 -4.38
CA GLY A 7 -25.08 37.86 -5.07
C GLY A 7 -25.69 39.02 -4.25
N GLU A 8 -25.63 40.24 -4.80
CA GLU A 8 -26.05 41.46 -4.09
C GLU A 8 -27.56 41.54 -3.83
N GLY A 9 -28.40 40.93 -4.69
CA GLY A 9 -29.86 40.94 -4.55
C GLY A 9 -30.40 40.24 -3.28
N VAL A 10 -29.55 39.50 -2.57
CA VAL A 10 -29.94 38.89 -1.29
C VAL A 10 -30.15 39.92 -0.18
N VAL A 11 -29.50 41.08 -0.24
CA VAL A 11 -29.67 42.13 0.78
C VAL A 11 -31.09 42.70 0.73
N GLU A 12 -31.59 43.02 -0.47
CA GLU A 12 -32.97 43.49 -0.65
C GLU A 12 -33.98 42.42 -0.21
N PHE A 13 -33.74 41.15 -0.57
CA PHE A 13 -34.61 40.04 -0.17
C PHE A 13 -34.65 39.81 1.35
N LEU A 14 -33.51 39.94 2.04
CA LEU A 14 -33.46 39.84 3.50
C LEU A 14 -34.22 40.99 4.18
N LEU A 15 -34.12 42.21 3.64
CA LEU A 15 -34.86 43.36 4.15
C LEU A 15 -36.37 43.20 3.97
N GLU A 16 -36.83 42.61 2.84
CA GLU A 16 -38.23 42.25 2.65
C GLU A 16 -38.69 41.19 3.66
N LEU A 17 -37.91 40.13 3.86
CA LEU A 17 -38.23 39.09 4.83
C LEU A 17 -38.23 39.59 6.29
N GLN A 18 -37.40 40.59 6.60
CA GLN A 18 -37.38 41.24 7.91
C GLN A 18 -38.62 42.13 8.09
N LYS A 19 -39.05 42.87 7.06
CA LYS A 19 -40.31 43.63 7.06
C LYS A 19 -41.53 42.74 7.27
N ASP A 20 -41.53 41.56 6.65
CA ASP A 20 -42.59 40.55 6.81
C ASP A 20 -42.48 39.76 8.13
N ALA A 21 -41.53 40.11 9.01
CA ALA A 21 -41.25 39.43 10.28
C ALA A 21 -41.00 37.91 10.14
N ARG A 22 -40.48 37.48 8.99
CA ARG A 22 -40.13 36.08 8.72
C ARG A 22 -38.70 35.74 9.15
N VAL A 23 -37.85 36.76 9.20
CA VAL A 23 -36.44 36.67 9.60
C VAL A 23 -36.16 37.76 10.63
N ILE A 24 -35.32 37.44 11.60
CA ILE A 24 -34.82 38.39 12.60
C ILE A 24 -33.30 38.43 12.58
N GLU A 25 -32.77 39.53 13.08
CA GLU A 25 -31.35 39.75 13.25
C GLU A 25 -30.94 39.48 14.70
N LEU A 26 -29.83 38.78 14.89
CA LEU A 26 -29.29 38.40 16.17
C LEU A 26 -27.78 38.56 16.14
N THR A 27 -27.21 39.15 17.19
CA THR A 27 -25.77 39.20 17.37
C THR A 27 -25.31 37.95 18.14
N ILE A 28 -24.47 37.12 17.53
CA ILE A 28 -23.85 35.95 18.17
C ILE A 28 -22.34 36.10 18.08
N ALA A 29 -21.62 36.02 19.21
CA ALA A 29 -20.16 36.14 19.27
C ALA A 29 -19.63 37.42 18.56
N GLY A 30 -20.37 38.53 18.68
CA GLY A 30 -20.01 39.81 18.06
C GLY A 30 -20.31 39.92 16.55
N GLU A 31 -20.86 38.89 15.92
CA GLU A 31 -21.27 38.93 14.51
C GLU A 31 -22.79 39.03 14.36
N GLU A 32 -23.26 39.90 13.47
CA GLU A 32 -24.67 40.00 13.07
C GLU A 32 -25.06 38.83 12.17
N ARG A 33 -26.11 38.11 12.57
CA ARG A 33 -26.61 36.92 11.86
C ARG A 33 -28.12 36.96 11.74
N PHE A 34 -28.62 36.45 10.63
CA PHE A 34 -30.04 36.33 10.37
C PHE A 34 -30.53 34.90 10.68
N ILE A 35 -31.64 34.79 11.40
CA ILE A 35 -32.34 33.53 11.69
C ILE A 35 -33.83 33.66 11.39
N CYS A 36 -34.53 32.54 11.18
CA CYS A 36 -35.97 32.60 10.98
C CYS A 36 -36.66 33.02 12.28
N SER A 37 -37.70 33.84 12.21
CA SER A 37 -38.35 34.41 13.40
C SER A 37 -38.93 33.34 14.34
N ASN A 38 -39.41 32.23 13.79
CA ASN A 38 -39.90 31.07 14.54
C ASN A 38 -38.80 30.26 15.27
N GLU A 39 -37.52 30.57 15.04
CA GLU A 39 -36.38 29.89 15.65
C GLU A 39 -35.77 30.69 16.82
N GLN A 40 -36.26 31.92 17.04
CA GLN A 40 -35.70 32.86 18.02
C GLN A 40 -35.55 32.26 19.42
N GLU A 41 -36.55 31.51 19.87
CA GLU A 41 -36.54 30.92 21.21
C GLU A 41 -35.42 29.89 21.39
N PHE A 42 -35.09 29.12 20.35
CA PHE A 42 -33.99 28.15 20.41
C PHE A 42 -32.63 28.83 20.52
N TYR A 43 -32.43 29.96 19.82
CA TYR A 43 -31.18 30.71 19.90
C TYR A 43 -31.04 31.51 21.19
N ARG A 44 -32.14 32.07 21.72
CA ARG A 44 -32.14 32.78 23.00
C ARG A 44 -31.79 31.88 24.17
N ASP A 45 -32.33 30.66 24.17
CA ASP A 45 -32.20 29.73 25.29
C ASP A 45 -30.95 28.82 25.17
N PHE A 46 -30.11 29.05 24.15
CA PHE A 46 -28.83 28.37 23.95
C PHE A 46 -27.72 29.07 24.76
N PRO A 47 -26.82 28.35 25.45
CA PRO A 47 -26.63 26.90 25.49
C PRO A 47 -27.31 26.19 26.67
N GLU A 48 -28.24 26.83 27.38
CA GLU A 48 -28.75 26.31 28.67
C GLU A 48 -29.79 25.19 28.53
N ARG A 49 -30.67 25.25 27.52
CA ARG A 49 -31.75 24.28 27.34
C ARG A 49 -31.36 23.11 26.43
N PRO A 50 -31.63 21.84 26.81
CA PRO A 50 -31.30 20.67 25.98
C PRO A 50 -31.87 20.69 24.56
N LEU A 51 -33.12 21.16 24.38
CA LEU A 51 -33.76 21.26 23.07
C LEU A 51 -33.11 22.33 22.18
N SER A 52 -32.70 23.45 22.79
CA SER A 52 -31.97 24.54 22.12
C SER A 52 -30.57 24.10 21.69
N ILE A 53 -29.86 23.38 22.56
CA ILE A 53 -28.58 22.74 22.24
C ILE A 53 -28.75 21.82 21.03
N ASP A 54 -29.74 20.92 21.05
CA ASP A 54 -29.94 19.98 19.94
C ASP A 54 -30.27 20.71 18.62
N PHE A 55 -31.16 21.70 18.64
CA PHE A 55 -31.55 22.48 17.47
C PHE A 55 -30.37 23.24 16.83
N VAL A 56 -29.66 24.03 17.64
CA VAL A 56 -28.56 24.89 17.18
C VAL A 56 -27.39 24.06 16.66
N LEU A 57 -27.06 22.95 17.34
CA LEU A 57 -26.00 22.06 16.89
C LEU A 57 -26.35 21.28 15.64
N ARG A 58 -27.60 20.86 15.46
CA ARG A 58 -28.03 20.25 14.19
C ARG A 58 -27.79 21.22 13.05
N ARG A 59 -28.11 22.49 13.21
CA ARG A 59 -27.85 23.51 12.19
C ARG A 59 -26.36 23.80 12.01
N PHE A 60 -25.59 23.84 13.10
CA PHE A 60 -24.14 24.05 13.07
C PHE A 60 -23.43 22.95 12.28
N THR A 61 -23.78 21.70 12.56
CA THR A 61 -23.19 20.52 11.95
C THR A 61 -23.72 20.25 10.54
N GLN A 62 -24.87 20.84 10.16
CA GLN A 62 -25.48 20.60 8.85
C GLN A 62 -24.63 21.05 7.66
N HIS A 63 -23.70 21.99 7.88
CA HIS A 63 -22.90 22.59 6.80
C HIS A 63 -21.39 22.48 7.04
N ARG A 64 -20.94 21.60 7.94
CA ARG A 64 -19.52 21.38 8.27
C ARG A 64 -19.16 19.91 8.16
N ILE A 65 -18.04 19.62 7.48
CA ILE A 65 -17.51 18.26 7.29
C ILE A 65 -16.96 17.70 8.60
N ALA A 66 -16.17 18.52 9.29
CA ALA A 66 -15.72 18.29 10.66
C ALA A 66 -15.56 19.63 11.37
N PHE A 67 -15.46 19.58 12.70
CA PHE A 67 -15.21 20.75 13.53
C PHE A 67 -14.47 20.33 14.81
N THR A 68 -13.75 21.29 15.39
CA THR A 68 -13.07 21.16 16.69
C THR A 68 -13.89 21.84 17.81
N PRO A 69 -13.57 21.60 19.09
CA PRO A 69 -14.15 22.37 20.19
C PRO A 69 -13.92 23.89 20.04
N ASP A 70 -12.74 24.29 19.53
CA ASP A 70 -12.39 25.69 19.28
C ASP A 70 -13.31 26.34 18.23
N ASP A 71 -13.66 25.62 17.16
CA ASP A 71 -14.60 26.11 16.13
C ASP A 71 -15.98 26.46 16.71
N MET A 72 -16.42 25.66 17.69
CA MET A 72 -17.73 25.81 18.32
C MET A 72 -17.71 26.93 19.36
N SER A 73 -16.62 27.01 20.13
CA SER A 73 -16.33 28.10 21.07
C SER A 73 -16.33 29.45 20.36
N ALA A 74 -15.57 29.58 19.27
CA ALA A 74 -15.48 30.81 18.50
C ALA A 74 -16.82 31.22 17.86
N ARG A 75 -17.64 30.26 17.39
CA ARG A 75 -18.86 30.60 16.67
C ARG A 75 -20.01 31.05 17.58
N TYR A 76 -20.12 30.47 18.78
CA TYR A 76 -21.26 30.68 19.68
C TYR A 76 -20.90 31.35 21.01
N ASP A 77 -19.66 31.84 21.15
CA ASP A 77 -19.16 32.48 22.37
C ASP A 77 -19.25 31.56 23.61
N LEU A 78 -18.94 30.28 23.40
CA LEU A 78 -18.93 29.26 24.46
C LEU A 78 -17.54 29.12 25.04
N SER A 79 -17.43 28.72 26.31
CA SER A 79 -16.15 28.26 26.83
C SER A 79 -15.73 26.95 26.15
N LEU A 80 -14.42 26.68 26.10
CA LEU A 80 -13.90 25.40 25.58
C LEU A 80 -14.42 24.20 26.38
N GLU A 81 -14.63 24.38 27.69
CA GLU A 81 -15.18 23.34 28.57
C GLU A 81 -16.63 23.02 28.22
N GLN A 82 -17.48 24.05 28.07
CA GLN A 82 -18.86 23.90 27.61
C GLN A 82 -18.92 23.24 26.23
N SER A 83 -18.00 23.61 25.34
CA SER A 83 -17.91 23.03 24.00
C SER A 83 -17.62 21.53 24.05
N ARG A 84 -16.66 21.12 24.88
CA ARG A 84 -16.33 19.69 25.09
C ARG A 84 -17.47 18.92 25.75
N GLU A 85 -18.15 19.48 26.75
CA GLU A 85 -19.29 18.82 27.40
C GLU A 85 -20.45 18.55 26.44
N ILE A 86 -20.76 19.54 25.60
CA ILE A 86 -21.82 19.44 24.59
C ILE A 86 -21.48 18.36 23.56
N ILE A 87 -20.23 18.34 23.07
CA ILE A 87 -19.73 17.32 22.14
C ILE A 87 -19.79 15.93 22.80
N ALA A 88 -19.40 15.81 24.06
CA ALA A 88 -19.46 14.55 24.80
C ALA A 88 -20.89 14.01 24.91
N LYS A 89 -21.88 14.86 25.23
CA LYS A 89 -23.30 14.47 25.27
C LYS A 89 -23.81 14.01 23.91
N TRP A 90 -23.46 14.70 22.84
CA TRP A 90 -23.86 14.34 21.47
C TRP A 90 -23.17 13.06 20.96
N ARG A 91 -21.95 12.81 21.41
CA ARG A 91 -21.25 11.54 21.20
C ARG A 91 -21.93 10.39 21.94
N GLU A 92 -22.31 10.57 23.21
CA GLU A 92 -23.07 9.57 23.97
C GLU A 92 -24.41 9.26 23.31
N ALA A 93 -25.09 10.28 22.76
CA ALA A 93 -26.31 10.15 21.99
C ALA A 93 -26.11 9.60 20.56
N LYS A 94 -24.89 9.24 20.17
CA LYS A 94 -24.52 8.72 18.83
C LYS A 94 -24.91 9.64 17.66
N GLN A 95 -24.90 10.95 17.89
CA GLN A 95 -25.11 11.95 16.83
C GLN A 95 -23.79 12.48 16.24
N LEU A 96 -22.70 12.35 17.00
CA LEU A 96 -21.34 12.68 16.56
C LEU A 96 -20.45 11.45 16.62
N GLU A 97 -19.53 11.39 15.66
CA GLU A 97 -18.47 10.41 15.58
C GLU A 97 -17.13 11.13 15.42
N ARG A 98 -16.03 10.47 15.79
CA ARG A 98 -14.70 11.03 15.51
C ARG A 98 -14.47 11.06 14.02
N ALA A 99 -13.87 12.15 13.54
CA ALA A 99 -13.45 12.24 12.15
C ALA A 99 -12.33 11.22 11.90
N PRO A 100 -12.45 10.36 10.87
CA PRO A 100 -11.49 9.27 10.62
C PRO A 100 -10.19 9.75 9.95
N PHE A 101 -10.11 11.03 9.58
CA PHE A 101 -8.92 11.68 9.07
C PHE A 101 -8.12 12.43 10.15
N ALA A 102 -8.50 12.29 11.42
CA ALA A 102 -7.66 12.72 12.53
C ALA A 102 -6.28 12.06 12.42
N GLU A 103 -5.21 12.86 12.42
CA GLU A 103 -3.83 12.42 12.25
C GLU A 103 -3.32 11.64 13.47
N SER A 104 -3.94 11.84 14.64
CA SER A 104 -3.60 11.13 15.87
C SER A 104 -4.83 10.82 16.73
N SER A 105 -4.65 9.92 17.70
CA SER A 105 -5.67 9.62 18.71
C SER A 105 -5.96 10.79 19.68
N GLU A 106 -5.10 11.81 19.71
CA GLU A 106 -5.23 12.97 20.58
C GLU A 106 -5.96 14.15 19.90
N GLU A 107 -6.13 14.11 18.58
CA GLU A 107 -6.80 15.19 17.84
C GLU A 107 -8.33 15.19 18.07
N GLU A 108 -8.86 16.28 18.61
CA GLU A 108 -10.28 16.45 18.96
C GLU A 108 -11.12 16.90 17.75
N LEU A 109 -11.17 16.07 16.71
CA LEU A 109 -11.88 16.36 15.46
C LEU A 109 -13.17 15.51 15.34
N TRP A 110 -14.31 16.18 15.14
CA TRP A 110 -15.65 15.56 15.20
C TRP A 110 -16.48 15.78 13.93
N THR A 111 -17.31 14.80 13.56
CA THR A 111 -18.23 14.88 12.42
C THR A 111 -19.64 14.39 12.79
N ALA A 112 -20.68 14.96 12.16
CA ALA A 112 -22.06 14.57 12.42
C ALA A 112 -22.52 13.43 11.51
N SER A 113 -23.06 12.36 12.12
CA SER A 113 -23.27 11.07 11.45
C SER A 113 -24.27 11.07 10.28
N LYS A 114 -25.13 12.10 10.11
CA LYS A 114 -26.23 12.08 9.11
C LYS A 114 -26.21 13.18 8.05
N VAL A 115 -25.53 14.31 8.25
CA VAL A 115 -25.68 15.47 7.34
C VAL A 115 -24.54 15.60 6.33
N ALA A 116 -23.28 15.45 6.76
CA ALA A 116 -22.14 15.38 5.85
C ALA A 116 -22.39 14.32 4.76
N ALA A 117 -23.02 13.21 5.16
CA ALA A 117 -23.39 12.14 4.26
C ALA A 117 -24.37 12.51 3.15
N ARG A 118 -25.36 13.36 3.45
CA ARG A 118 -26.39 13.67 2.47
C ARG A 118 -25.90 14.67 1.43
N ILE A 119 -25.18 15.70 1.86
CA ILE A 119 -24.65 16.75 0.97
C ILE A 119 -23.52 16.19 0.10
N MET A 120 -22.63 15.37 0.68
CA MET A 120 -21.58 14.70 -0.09
C MET A 120 -22.16 13.65 -1.05
N ARG A 121 -23.15 12.84 -0.66
CA ARG A 121 -23.78 11.86 -1.58
C ARG A 121 -24.36 12.51 -2.84
N PHE A 122 -25.02 13.66 -2.74
CA PHE A 122 -25.57 14.36 -3.92
C PHE A 122 -24.47 14.87 -4.86
N SER A 123 -23.38 15.45 -4.33
CA SER A 123 -22.23 15.88 -5.15
C SER A 123 -21.44 14.69 -5.72
N LEU A 124 -21.39 13.58 -4.99
CA LEU A 124 -20.71 12.36 -5.41
C LEU A 124 -21.47 11.59 -6.50
N ASP A 125 -22.81 11.56 -6.45
CA ASP A 125 -23.62 10.93 -7.49
C ASP A 125 -23.51 11.67 -8.83
N GLU A 126 -23.36 13.00 -8.83
CA GLU A 126 -23.01 13.75 -10.04
C GLU A 126 -21.58 13.46 -10.50
N PHE A 127 -20.61 13.44 -9.58
CA PHE A 127 -19.21 13.11 -9.91
C PHE A 127 -19.07 11.71 -10.51
N ARG A 128 -19.85 10.73 -10.03
CA ARG A 128 -19.90 9.35 -10.56
C ARG A 128 -20.41 9.30 -12.00
N LYS A 129 -21.43 10.09 -12.33
CA LYS A 129 -22.04 10.08 -13.67
C LYS A 129 -21.13 10.73 -14.73
N GLN A 130 -20.27 11.66 -14.32
CA GLN A 130 -19.34 12.37 -15.21
C GLN A 130 -17.96 11.70 -15.33
N ALA A 131 -17.75 10.63 -14.56
CA ALA A 131 -16.44 10.03 -14.33
C ALA A 131 -16.09 8.94 -15.37
N GLU A 132 -15.38 9.29 -16.44
CA GLU A 132 -14.78 8.27 -17.33
C GLU A 132 -13.65 7.49 -16.59
N PRO A 133 -13.58 6.14 -16.73
CA PRO A 133 -12.49 5.35 -16.18
C PRO A 133 -11.15 5.67 -16.86
N ILE A 134 -10.06 5.68 -16.09
CA ILE A 134 -8.71 5.84 -16.64
C ILE A 134 -8.26 4.55 -17.35
N PRO A 135 -7.40 4.64 -18.39
CA PRO A 135 -6.83 3.47 -19.04
C PRO A 135 -6.00 2.60 -18.08
N THR A 136 -5.97 1.29 -18.33
CA THR A 136 -5.21 0.31 -17.55
C THR A 136 -3.72 0.67 -17.44
N ALA A 137 -3.10 1.08 -18.56
CA ALA A 137 -1.70 1.48 -18.60
C ALA A 137 -1.38 2.62 -17.61
N ARG A 138 -2.30 3.58 -17.49
CA ARG A 138 -2.17 4.71 -16.59
C ARG A 138 -2.21 4.28 -15.13
N TYR A 139 -3.13 3.38 -14.78
CA TYR A 139 -3.17 2.81 -13.43
C TYR A 139 -1.90 2.02 -13.10
N THR A 140 -1.40 1.19 -14.03
CA THR A 140 -0.15 0.43 -13.88
C THR A 140 1.04 1.33 -13.58
N HIS A 141 1.15 2.46 -14.29
CA HIS A 141 2.20 3.45 -14.04
C HIS A 141 2.08 4.08 -12.64
N ILE A 142 0.88 4.51 -12.24
CA ILE A 142 0.62 5.12 -10.92
C ILE A 142 0.97 4.13 -9.81
N LEU A 143 0.56 2.87 -9.95
CA LEU A 143 0.84 1.83 -8.97
C LEU A 143 2.36 1.58 -8.82
N ALA A 144 3.10 1.56 -9.94
CA ALA A 144 4.55 1.43 -9.90
C ALA A 144 5.23 2.59 -9.15
N ASP A 145 4.76 3.82 -9.37
CA ASP A 145 5.26 5.02 -8.68
C ASP A 145 4.97 4.97 -7.17
N GLN A 146 3.73 4.67 -6.80
CA GLN A 146 3.29 4.53 -5.40
C GLN A 146 4.11 3.46 -4.65
N LEU A 147 4.47 2.37 -5.33
CA LEU A 147 5.27 1.28 -4.75
C LEU A 147 6.78 1.49 -4.90
N GLY A 148 7.23 2.68 -5.29
CA GLY A 148 8.64 3.09 -5.20
C GLY A 148 9.52 2.68 -6.38
N LEU A 149 8.95 2.40 -7.56
CA LEU A 149 9.71 2.08 -8.78
C LEU A 149 10.04 3.32 -9.62
N SER A 150 9.66 4.51 -9.17
CA SER A 150 9.93 5.81 -9.84
C SER A 150 11.29 6.42 -9.47
N VAL A 151 12.18 5.63 -8.87
CA VAL A 151 13.52 6.10 -8.55
C VAL A 151 14.37 6.00 -9.82
N SER A 152 14.36 7.05 -10.62
CA SER A 152 15.31 7.18 -11.72
C SER A 152 16.73 7.12 -11.15
N PRO A 153 17.66 6.32 -11.71
CA PRO A 153 19.07 6.39 -11.34
C PRO A 153 19.70 7.77 -11.61
N MET A 154 19.00 8.68 -12.30
CA MET A 154 19.41 10.06 -12.53
C MET A 154 18.74 11.11 -11.62
N ASN A 155 17.73 10.76 -10.81
CA ASN A 155 17.16 11.68 -9.81
C ASN A 155 17.61 11.27 -8.41
N THR A 156 18.82 11.69 -8.07
CA THR A 156 19.29 11.98 -6.71
C THR A 156 18.41 13.07 -6.06
N LEU A 157 17.15 12.75 -5.78
CA LEU A 157 16.26 13.56 -4.94
C LEU A 157 15.82 12.80 -3.68
N LEU A 158 16.27 11.56 -3.50
CA LEU A 158 16.38 10.97 -2.18
C LEU A 158 17.75 11.38 -1.63
N GLU A 159 17.84 12.61 -1.14
CA GLU A 159 18.97 13.04 -0.31
C GLU A 159 18.96 12.16 0.96
N GLY A 160 19.92 11.24 1.07
CA GLY A 160 20.00 10.31 2.20
C GLY A 160 21.06 9.24 1.99
N SER A 161 21.48 8.63 3.11
CA SER A 161 22.32 7.43 3.06
C SER A 161 21.55 6.26 2.43
N GLY A 162 22.24 5.21 1.97
CA GLY A 162 21.58 4.01 1.40
C GLY A 162 20.55 3.37 2.35
N SER A 163 20.74 3.54 3.66
CA SER A 163 19.81 3.10 4.71
C SER A 163 18.51 3.92 4.72
N ASP A 164 18.58 5.24 4.55
CA ASP A 164 17.40 6.13 4.54
C ASP A 164 16.51 5.84 3.33
N GLN A 165 17.13 5.65 2.16
CA GLN A 165 16.44 5.23 0.95
C GLN A 165 15.73 3.88 1.15
N LEU A 166 16.40 2.93 1.79
CA LEU A 166 15.81 1.62 2.09
C LEU A 166 14.61 1.74 3.02
N ARG A 167 14.69 2.55 4.08
CA ARG A 167 13.58 2.79 5.00
C ARG A 167 12.35 3.35 4.27
N GLN A 168 12.53 4.31 3.38
CA GLN A 168 11.43 4.89 2.59
C GLN A 168 10.80 3.88 1.63
N VAL A 169 11.61 3.04 0.99
CA VAL A 169 11.11 1.95 0.14
C VAL A 169 10.32 0.93 0.96
N LEU A 170 10.81 0.57 2.15
CA LEU A 170 10.11 -0.35 3.05
C LEU A 170 8.80 0.22 3.56
N ALA A 171 8.71 1.53 3.82
CA ALA A 171 7.45 2.20 4.16
C ALA A 171 6.38 1.97 3.08
N LYS A 172 6.78 2.11 1.80
CA LYS A 172 5.88 1.87 0.66
C LYS A 172 5.45 0.40 0.53
N LEU A 173 6.27 -0.55 0.98
CA LEU A 173 6.03 -2.00 0.90
C LEU A 173 5.57 -2.65 2.21
N GLU A 174 5.37 -1.87 3.26
CA GLU A 174 5.04 -2.32 4.61
C GLU A 174 3.80 -3.26 4.65
N GLY A 175 3.93 -4.41 5.30
CA GLY A 175 2.83 -5.37 5.41
C GLY A 175 2.57 -6.25 4.18
N ILE A 176 3.33 -6.13 3.08
CA ILE A 176 3.24 -7.06 1.95
C ILE A 176 4.05 -8.32 2.26
N PHE A 177 3.39 -9.47 2.36
CA PHE A 177 4.05 -10.76 2.57
C PHE A 177 4.56 -11.36 1.26
N LEU A 178 5.87 -11.30 1.06
CA LEU A 178 6.56 -11.90 -0.08
C LEU A 178 7.47 -13.04 0.35
N PRO A 179 7.66 -14.09 -0.47
CA PRO A 179 8.66 -15.12 -0.21
C PRO A 179 10.02 -14.50 0.13
N LYS A 180 10.71 -15.04 1.15
CA LYS A 180 11.95 -14.44 1.67
C LYS A 180 12.99 -14.20 0.57
N SER A 181 13.09 -15.10 -0.42
CA SER A 181 14.04 -14.97 -1.53
C SER A 181 13.77 -13.77 -2.43
N HIS A 182 12.52 -13.33 -2.54
CA HIS A 182 12.11 -12.28 -3.47
C HIS A 182 12.64 -10.90 -3.05
N TRP A 183 12.65 -10.61 -1.74
CA TRP A 183 13.03 -9.33 -1.17
C TRP A 183 14.39 -8.82 -1.69
N GLU A 184 15.44 -9.62 -1.51
CA GLU A 184 16.81 -9.23 -1.86
C GLU A 184 17.24 -9.68 -3.27
N SER A 185 16.37 -10.39 -4.00
CA SER A 185 16.65 -10.83 -5.38
C SER A 185 16.13 -9.84 -6.42
N TYR A 186 14.91 -9.31 -6.28
CA TYR A 186 14.39 -8.39 -7.30
C TYR A 186 13.47 -7.31 -6.77
N ILE A 187 12.90 -7.45 -5.56
CA ILE A 187 11.99 -6.43 -5.01
C ILE A 187 12.77 -5.17 -4.59
N LEU A 188 13.78 -5.31 -3.71
CA LEU A 188 14.61 -4.19 -3.26
C LEU A 188 15.60 -3.75 -4.34
N PRO A 189 16.28 -4.64 -5.09
CA PRO A 189 17.16 -4.22 -6.18
C PRO A 189 16.47 -3.43 -7.30
N ALA A 190 15.18 -3.69 -7.58
CA ALA A 190 14.41 -2.91 -8.56
C ALA A 190 14.09 -1.49 -8.10
N ARG A 191 14.16 -1.21 -6.78
CA ARG A 191 13.81 0.09 -6.17
C ARG A 191 15.02 0.87 -5.70
N ILE A 192 16.13 0.19 -5.42
CA ILE A 192 17.35 0.76 -4.84
C ILE A 192 18.55 0.29 -5.65
N SER A 193 19.16 1.23 -6.37
CA SER A 193 20.42 0.97 -7.07
C SER A 193 21.53 0.65 -6.08
N GLY A 194 22.19 -0.49 -6.24
CA GLY A 194 23.29 -0.89 -5.37
C GLY A 194 22.89 -1.34 -3.97
N TYR A 195 21.65 -1.82 -3.78
CA TYR A 195 21.15 -2.39 -2.51
C TYR A 195 22.18 -3.31 -1.82
N ARG A 196 22.42 -3.06 -0.53
CA ARG A 196 23.29 -3.88 0.32
C ARG A 196 22.47 -4.54 1.43
N SER A 197 22.67 -5.84 1.63
CA SER A 197 22.00 -6.58 2.71
C SER A 197 22.33 -6.06 4.11
N THR A 198 23.49 -5.42 4.27
CA THR A 198 23.94 -4.80 5.52
C THR A 198 23.05 -3.63 5.95
N ASP A 199 22.47 -2.91 4.99
CA ASP A 199 21.63 -1.75 5.29
C ASP A 199 20.30 -2.21 5.89
N LEU A 200 19.76 -3.34 5.40
CA LEU A 200 18.57 -3.97 5.98
C LEU A 200 18.85 -4.48 7.40
N ASP A 201 20.01 -5.10 7.63
CA ASP A 201 20.40 -5.56 8.97
C ASP A 201 20.58 -4.38 9.93
N LEU A 202 21.15 -3.26 9.45
CA LEU A 202 21.31 -2.05 10.23
C LEU A 202 19.95 -1.51 10.68
N LEU A 203 18.99 -1.34 9.75
CA LEU A 203 17.64 -0.86 10.06
C LEU A 203 16.87 -1.77 11.03
N CYS A 204 17.06 -3.10 10.90
CA CYS A 204 16.47 -4.03 11.86
C CYS A 204 17.11 -3.87 13.25
N SER A 205 18.43 -3.70 13.30
CA SER A 205 19.19 -3.66 14.54
C SER A 205 19.05 -2.34 15.29
N SER A 206 18.88 -1.22 14.56
CA SER A 206 18.53 0.09 15.12
C SER A 206 17.10 0.13 15.65
N GLY A 207 16.27 -0.84 15.26
CA GLY A 207 14.87 -0.96 15.68
C GLY A 207 13.93 -0.06 14.89
N GLU A 208 14.39 0.56 13.80
CA GLU A 208 13.56 1.37 12.89
C GLU A 208 12.65 0.52 12.01
N VAL A 209 13.09 -0.71 11.70
CA VAL A 209 12.33 -1.68 10.91
C VAL A 209 12.19 -2.98 11.70
N ARG A 210 11.00 -3.57 11.63
CA ARG A 210 10.70 -4.92 12.13
C ARG A 210 10.25 -5.79 10.98
N TRP A 211 10.35 -7.11 11.17
CA TRP A 211 9.86 -8.05 10.18
C TRP A 211 9.09 -9.18 10.85
N VAL A 212 8.10 -9.70 10.13
CA VAL A 212 7.25 -10.81 10.57
C VAL A 212 7.30 -11.90 9.50
N GLY A 213 7.58 -13.13 9.94
CA GLY A 213 7.52 -14.32 9.10
C GLY A 213 6.15 -15.00 9.18
N LYS A 214 5.73 -15.63 8.08
CA LYS A 214 4.68 -16.65 8.09
C LYS A 214 4.95 -17.70 7.02
N ARG A 215 4.49 -18.93 7.24
CA ARG A 215 4.47 -19.97 6.21
C ARG A 215 3.16 -20.74 6.31
N GLU A 216 2.43 -20.81 5.21
CA GLU A 216 1.22 -21.61 5.12
C GLU A 216 1.57 -23.05 4.71
N ASP A 217 0.72 -24.01 5.10
CA ASP A 217 0.94 -25.42 4.78
C ASP A 217 0.91 -25.65 3.27
N GLY A 218 1.94 -26.32 2.75
CA GLY A 218 2.12 -26.57 1.31
C GLY A 218 2.93 -25.50 0.57
N GLU A 219 3.30 -24.39 1.21
CA GLU A 219 4.21 -23.41 0.61
C GLU A 219 5.67 -23.90 0.61
N LYS A 220 6.35 -23.74 -0.53
CA LYS A 220 7.75 -24.15 -0.70
C LYS A 220 8.74 -23.28 0.11
N GLU A 221 8.36 -22.04 0.38
CA GLU A 221 9.20 -21.04 1.03
C GLU A 221 8.36 -20.18 1.97
N GLY A 222 8.92 -19.78 3.11
CA GLY A 222 8.28 -18.83 4.03
C GLY A 222 8.24 -17.41 3.46
N ARG A 223 7.18 -16.68 3.84
CA ARG A 223 6.96 -15.28 3.46
C ARG A 223 7.31 -14.35 4.61
N VAL A 224 7.79 -13.17 4.26
CA VAL A 224 8.17 -12.11 5.20
C VAL A 224 7.51 -10.81 4.77
N ALA A 225 7.04 -10.05 5.75
CA ALA A 225 6.66 -8.65 5.59
C ALA A 225 7.50 -7.78 6.54
N PHE A 226 7.85 -6.58 6.08
CA PHE A 226 8.53 -5.56 6.89
C PHE A 226 7.53 -4.52 7.39
N PHE A 227 7.84 -3.92 8.53
CA PHE A 227 7.06 -2.87 9.18
C PHE A 227 7.97 -1.81 9.77
N LEU A 228 7.54 -0.55 9.73
CA LEU A 228 8.24 0.53 10.42
C LEU A 228 7.95 0.49 11.91
N ALA A 229 8.87 1.03 12.69
CA ALA A 229 8.75 1.06 14.13
C ALA A 229 7.56 1.89 14.62
N GLU A 230 7.26 2.99 13.92
CA GLU A 230 6.12 3.89 14.20
C GLU A 230 4.75 3.33 13.78
N SER A 231 4.70 2.37 12.86
CA SER A 231 3.46 1.83 12.28
C SER A 231 2.81 0.76 13.17
N LYS A 232 2.60 1.07 14.46
CA LYS A 232 2.09 0.12 15.47
C LYS A 232 0.77 -0.52 15.08
N GLU A 233 -0.14 0.26 14.52
CA GLU A 233 -1.45 -0.18 14.07
C GLU A 233 -1.34 -1.23 12.94
N LEU A 234 -0.30 -1.15 12.10
CA LEU A 234 -0.13 -2.09 10.98
C LEU A 234 0.45 -3.43 11.42
N TYR A 235 1.41 -3.44 12.34
CA TYR A 235 2.03 -4.69 12.79
C TYR A 235 1.32 -5.35 13.98
N SER A 236 0.54 -4.60 14.77
CA SER A 236 -0.15 -5.15 15.96
C SER A 236 -1.08 -6.35 15.69
N PRO A 237 -1.77 -6.49 14.54
CA PRO A 237 -2.58 -7.68 14.26
C PRO A 237 -1.76 -8.98 14.21
N PHE A 238 -0.47 -8.89 13.94
CA PHE A 238 0.43 -10.06 13.89
C PHE A 238 1.07 -10.40 15.25
N MET A 239 0.97 -9.52 16.24
CA MET A 239 1.62 -9.68 17.56
C MET A 239 0.77 -10.45 18.57
N ASN A 240 -0.52 -10.66 18.29
CA ASN A 240 -1.49 -11.24 19.24
C ASN A 240 -1.99 -12.62 18.80
N LYS A 241 -1.05 -13.55 18.55
CA LYS A 241 -1.40 -14.95 18.25
C LYS A 241 -1.58 -15.78 19.52
N THR A 242 -2.67 -16.53 19.55
CA THR A 242 -2.98 -17.53 20.60
C THR A 242 -2.90 -18.96 20.10
N THR A 243 -2.47 -19.16 18.85
CA THR A 243 -2.35 -20.47 18.22
C THR A 243 -1.27 -21.31 18.92
N PRO A 244 -1.49 -22.62 19.15
CA PRO A 244 -0.45 -23.51 19.65
C PRO A 244 0.79 -23.48 18.77
N THR A 245 1.96 -23.52 19.40
CA THR A 245 3.27 -23.42 18.74
C THR A 245 4.01 -24.74 18.83
N ARG A 246 4.89 -25.04 17.87
CA ARG A 246 5.73 -26.26 17.90
C ARG A 246 6.71 -26.28 19.06
N HIS A 247 7.17 -25.10 19.49
CA HIS A 247 8.24 -24.93 20.49
C HIS A 247 7.78 -24.01 21.64
N PRO A 248 6.81 -24.42 22.47
CA PRO A 248 6.19 -23.57 23.49
C PRO A 248 7.16 -23.17 24.61
N GLU A 249 8.07 -24.06 25.01
CA GLU A 249 9.07 -23.79 26.06
C GLU A 249 10.05 -22.69 25.62
N LEU A 250 10.54 -22.77 24.38
CA LEU A 250 11.44 -21.77 23.81
C LEU A 250 10.77 -20.41 23.65
N LEU A 251 9.50 -20.40 23.24
CA LEU A 251 8.71 -19.17 23.18
C LEU A 251 8.51 -18.56 24.57
N ALA A 252 8.17 -19.37 25.57
CA ALA A 252 8.01 -18.91 26.96
C ALA A 252 9.30 -18.30 27.52
N GLN A 253 10.46 -18.90 27.23
CA GLN A 253 11.77 -18.37 27.59
C GLN A 253 12.02 -16.96 26.99
N LEU A 254 11.74 -16.79 25.69
CA LEU A 254 11.84 -15.49 25.03
C LEU A 254 10.87 -14.47 25.60
N GLN A 255 9.65 -14.90 25.96
CA GLN A 255 8.64 -14.02 26.55
C GLN A 255 9.02 -13.55 27.96
N GLN A 256 9.70 -14.40 28.74
CA GLN A 256 10.14 -14.07 30.11
C GLN A 256 11.41 -13.22 30.15
N ARG A 257 12.41 -13.54 29.33
CA ARG A 257 13.72 -12.87 29.33
C ARG A 257 13.82 -11.67 28.39
N GLY A 258 12.93 -11.61 27.39
CA GLY A 258 13.04 -10.64 26.29
C GLY A 258 14.13 -11.01 25.29
N ALA A 259 14.60 -10.01 24.55
CA ALA A 259 15.52 -10.19 23.43
C ALA A 259 16.84 -10.89 23.84
N SER A 260 17.11 -12.06 23.26
CA SER A 260 18.19 -12.97 23.67
C SER A 260 19.03 -13.48 22.50
N PHE A 261 20.34 -13.68 22.70
CA PHE A 261 21.23 -14.25 21.68
C PHE A 261 21.06 -15.77 21.54
N LEU A 262 21.27 -16.29 20.33
CA LEU A 262 21.15 -17.72 20.00
C LEU A 262 21.94 -18.64 20.95
N THR A 263 23.21 -18.31 21.22
CA THR A 263 24.08 -19.13 22.08
C THR A 263 23.61 -19.16 23.53
N SER A 264 22.99 -18.07 24.01
CA SER A 264 22.43 -18.03 25.36
C SER A 264 21.17 -18.89 25.46
N LEU A 265 20.30 -18.85 24.44
CA LEU A 265 19.11 -19.70 24.36
C LEU A 265 19.48 -21.18 24.24
N ALA A 266 20.46 -21.51 23.40
CA ALA A 266 20.90 -22.89 23.20
C ALA A 266 21.48 -23.50 24.49
N ARG A 267 22.29 -22.73 25.24
CA ARG A 267 22.82 -23.17 26.55
C ARG A 267 21.70 -23.42 27.57
N GLU A 268 20.67 -22.59 27.60
CA GLU A 268 19.54 -22.76 28.53
C GLU A 268 18.72 -24.00 28.19
N MET A 269 18.47 -24.23 26.90
CA MET A 269 17.73 -25.38 26.41
C MET A 269 18.55 -26.68 26.43
N ASN A 270 19.83 -26.63 26.83
CA ASN A 270 20.80 -27.73 26.72
C ASN A 270 20.85 -28.34 25.30
N GLN A 271 20.80 -27.49 24.27
CA GLN A 271 20.80 -27.86 22.85
C GLN A 271 21.99 -27.27 22.10
N LEU A 272 22.26 -27.80 20.91
CA LEU A 272 23.23 -27.18 20.01
C LEU A 272 22.66 -25.89 19.39
N PRO A 273 23.46 -24.85 19.13
CA PRO A 273 22.99 -23.62 18.48
C PRO A 273 22.28 -23.85 17.14
N SER A 274 22.65 -24.88 16.38
CA SER A 274 21.98 -25.26 15.13
C SER A 274 20.57 -25.80 15.36
N GLU A 275 20.37 -26.61 16.41
CA GLU A 275 19.06 -27.19 16.74
C GLU A 275 18.12 -26.10 17.25
N THR A 276 18.61 -25.25 18.16
CA THR A 276 17.83 -24.10 18.65
C THR A 276 17.51 -23.12 17.52
N LEU A 277 18.42 -22.93 16.55
CA LEU A 277 18.14 -22.11 15.37
C LEU A 277 16.99 -22.70 14.55
N ASP A 278 16.97 -23.99 14.26
CA ASP A 278 15.87 -24.62 13.53
C ASP A 278 14.53 -24.44 14.27
N CYS A 279 14.53 -24.58 15.60
CA CYS A 279 13.35 -24.32 16.43
C CYS A 279 12.89 -22.84 16.36
N LEU A 280 13.82 -21.89 16.40
CA LEU A 280 13.51 -20.45 16.25
C LEU A 280 12.94 -20.14 14.87
N ILE A 281 13.45 -20.78 13.82
CA ILE A 281 12.98 -20.61 12.45
C ILE A 281 11.56 -21.17 12.29
N ASP A 282 11.23 -22.29 12.92
CA ASP A 282 9.84 -22.78 12.99
C ASP A 282 8.93 -21.76 13.67
N LEU A 283 9.33 -21.19 14.81
CA LEU A 283 8.57 -20.14 15.50
C LEU A 283 8.44 -18.84 14.68
N VAL A 284 9.44 -18.52 13.86
CA VAL A 284 9.37 -17.41 12.88
C VAL A 284 8.26 -17.68 11.85
N TRP A 285 8.18 -18.89 11.32
CA TRP A 285 7.16 -19.24 10.32
C TRP A 285 5.75 -19.35 10.89
N GLU A 286 5.64 -19.61 12.19
CA GLU A 286 4.38 -19.46 12.92
C GLU A 286 4.04 -18.00 13.25
N GLY A 287 4.98 -17.08 13.07
CA GLY A 287 4.83 -15.64 13.35
C GLY A 287 4.90 -15.29 14.83
N ASN A 288 5.57 -16.12 15.65
CA ASN A 288 5.69 -15.92 17.10
C ASN A 288 7.00 -15.26 17.53
N VAL A 289 8.04 -15.34 16.69
CA VAL A 289 9.39 -14.87 16.99
C VAL A 289 9.95 -14.11 15.79
N ALA A 290 10.79 -13.12 16.05
CA ALA A 290 11.61 -12.44 15.05
C ALA A 290 13.04 -12.21 15.60
N ASN A 291 13.91 -11.65 14.77
CA ASN A 291 15.27 -11.29 15.13
C ASN A 291 15.53 -9.81 14.76
N ASP A 292 16.41 -9.13 15.51
CA ASP A 292 16.80 -7.74 15.24
C ASP A 292 17.75 -7.60 14.03
N GLN A 293 18.02 -8.69 13.30
CA GLN A 293 18.67 -8.72 12.00
C GLN A 293 17.93 -9.68 11.06
N PHE A 294 18.10 -9.48 9.75
CA PHE A 294 17.58 -10.41 8.74
C PHE A 294 18.59 -11.52 8.39
N ALA A 295 19.85 -11.36 8.82
CA ALA A 295 20.95 -12.27 8.55
C ALA A 295 20.68 -13.75 8.91
N PRO A 296 20.03 -14.09 10.04
CA PRO A 296 19.69 -15.49 10.35
C PRO A 296 18.87 -16.17 9.25
N LEU A 297 17.85 -15.50 8.71
CA LEU A 297 17.00 -16.05 7.65
C LEU A 297 17.76 -16.24 6.34
N ARG A 298 18.67 -15.31 6.02
CA ARG A 298 19.54 -15.43 4.85
C ARG A 298 20.43 -16.67 4.93
N LEU A 299 21.07 -16.89 6.07
CA LEU A 299 22.03 -17.99 6.25
C LEU A 299 21.35 -19.35 6.33
N HIS A 300 20.19 -19.44 6.99
CA HIS A 300 19.41 -20.69 7.09
C HIS A 300 19.06 -21.25 5.70
N SER A 301 18.68 -20.36 4.78
CA SER A 301 18.36 -20.68 3.38
C SER A 301 19.51 -21.36 2.62
N THR A 302 20.75 -20.89 2.84
CA THR A 302 21.94 -21.40 2.15
C THR A 302 22.42 -22.75 2.69
N ALA A 303 22.16 -23.03 3.97
CA ALA A 303 22.50 -24.29 4.60
C ALA A 303 21.62 -25.46 4.11
N VAL A 304 20.34 -25.21 3.78
CA VAL A 304 19.42 -26.24 3.27
C VAL A 304 19.81 -26.73 1.86
N ALA A 305 20.38 -25.87 1.01
CA ALA A 305 20.81 -26.23 -0.35
C ALA A 305 22.12 -27.04 -0.40
N THR A 306 22.91 -27.02 0.67
CA THR A 306 24.20 -27.71 0.76
C THR A 306 24.29 -28.38 2.12
N LYS A 307 23.82 -29.64 2.20
CA LYS A 307 23.82 -30.51 3.40
C LYS A 307 25.19 -30.73 4.09
N ASN A 308 26.27 -30.04 3.67
CA ASN A 308 27.64 -30.28 4.12
C ASN A 308 28.42 -29.04 4.63
N ILE A 309 27.81 -27.86 4.83
CA ILE A 309 28.54 -26.74 5.45
C ILE A 309 28.37 -26.76 6.97
N ARG A 310 29.43 -27.26 7.61
CA ARG A 310 29.65 -27.54 9.04
C ARG A 310 29.15 -26.45 10.01
N ALA A 311 28.72 -26.94 11.16
CA ALA A 311 28.28 -26.28 12.41
C ALA A 311 29.26 -25.27 13.08
N GLY A 312 30.20 -24.68 12.34
CA GLY A 312 31.24 -23.80 12.89
C GLY A 312 31.05 -22.30 12.65
N LYS A 313 30.00 -21.86 11.94
CA LYS A 313 29.78 -20.44 11.58
C LYS A 313 28.57 -19.77 12.22
N PHE A 314 27.73 -20.49 12.98
CA PHE A 314 26.65 -19.87 13.75
C PHE A 314 27.21 -19.29 15.07
N GLN A 315 27.99 -18.22 14.94
CA GLN A 315 28.39 -17.43 16.10
C GLN A 315 27.21 -16.55 16.57
N SER A 316 27.22 -16.15 17.83
CA SER A 316 26.22 -15.29 18.48
C SER A 316 26.05 -13.89 17.87
N GLY A 317 26.73 -13.58 16.78
CA GLY A 317 26.74 -12.26 16.12
C GLY A 317 25.60 -12.02 15.12
N LEU A 318 24.64 -12.92 14.98
CA LEU A 318 23.50 -12.79 14.06
C LEU A 318 22.27 -12.16 14.72
N GLY A 319 22.48 -11.17 15.58
CA GLY A 319 21.41 -10.47 16.27
C GLY A 319 20.75 -11.22 17.43
N ARG A 320 19.82 -10.55 18.10
CA ARG A 320 19.00 -11.04 19.20
C ARG A 320 17.63 -11.47 18.70
N TRP A 321 17.18 -12.61 19.20
CA TRP A 321 15.84 -13.14 18.97
C TRP A 321 14.88 -12.60 20.02
N TYR A 322 13.67 -12.25 19.62
CA TYR A 322 12.63 -11.74 20.50
C TYR A 322 11.27 -12.32 20.14
N ALA A 323 10.40 -12.49 21.14
CA ALA A 323 9.02 -12.88 20.92
C ALA A 323 8.20 -11.70 20.37
N LEU A 324 7.39 -11.98 19.35
CA LEU A 324 6.39 -11.06 18.81
C LEU A 324 5.14 -11.02 19.71
N THR A 325 4.85 -12.15 20.38
CA THR A 325 3.77 -12.28 21.35
C THR A 325 4.29 -12.04 22.76
N SER A 326 3.62 -11.21 23.57
CA SER A 326 3.98 -11.00 24.98
C SER A 326 3.12 -11.88 25.89
N GLN A 327 3.74 -12.65 26.79
CA GLN A 327 3.02 -13.14 27.98
C GLN A 327 2.94 -12.01 29.00
N GLY A 328 1.73 -11.50 29.25
CA GLY A 328 1.44 -11.06 30.62
C GLY A 328 1.75 -9.62 31.04
N ARG A 329 1.98 -8.66 30.14
CA ARG A 329 1.94 -7.22 30.53
C ARG A 329 0.77 -6.41 29.99
N ASP A 330 0.03 -6.95 29.02
CA ASP A 330 -1.28 -6.45 28.59
C ASP A 330 -2.30 -7.60 28.53
N ARG A 331 -2.49 -8.30 29.67
CA ARG A 331 -3.68 -9.15 29.87
C ARG A 331 -4.92 -8.32 30.23
N VAL A 332 -5.02 -7.08 29.75
CA VAL A 332 -6.32 -6.61 29.29
C VAL A 332 -6.57 -7.39 28.02
N SER A 333 -7.22 -8.54 28.16
CA SER A 333 -7.73 -9.41 27.10
C SER A 333 -7.71 -8.72 25.74
N VAL A 334 -6.73 -9.01 24.86
CA VAL A 334 -6.71 -8.55 23.47
C VAL A 334 -7.26 -9.64 22.53
N GLY A 335 -7.40 -10.88 23.01
CA GLY A 335 -8.25 -11.92 22.39
C GLY A 335 -9.74 -11.82 22.77
N ALA A 336 -10.03 -11.01 23.78
CA ALA A 336 -11.30 -10.34 23.97
C ALA A 336 -10.96 -8.86 24.14
N ALA A 337 -10.18 -8.30 23.19
CA ALA A 337 -10.01 -6.86 23.05
C ALA A 337 -11.41 -6.33 23.17
N ARG A 338 -11.65 -5.62 24.27
CA ARG A 338 -12.87 -4.91 24.61
C ARG A 338 -13.59 -4.68 23.30
N ARG A 339 -14.55 -5.55 22.94
CA ARG A 339 -15.60 -5.18 22.00
C ARG A 339 -16.23 -4.05 22.77
N ILE A 340 -15.69 -2.84 22.58
CA ILE A 340 -16.39 -1.63 22.90
C ILE A 340 -17.74 -1.92 22.27
N PRO A 341 -18.83 -1.92 23.05
CA PRO A 341 -20.13 -2.12 22.47
C PRO A 341 -20.30 -1.03 21.39
N ASN A 342 -20.05 -1.37 20.12
CA ASN A 342 -19.89 -0.49 18.96
C ASN A 342 -18.55 0.28 18.72
N GLY A 343 -17.37 -0.17 19.14
CA GLY A 343 -16.10 0.50 18.79
C GLY A 343 -15.24 -0.31 17.83
N GLU A 344 -14.85 0.31 16.72
CA GLU A 344 -13.97 -0.25 15.69
C GLU A 344 -12.58 -0.57 16.19
N ASP A 345 -11.97 -1.59 15.58
CA ASP A 345 -10.54 -1.85 15.70
C ASP A 345 -9.75 -0.72 15.01
N PRO A 346 -9.00 0.13 15.75
CA PRO A 346 -8.22 1.21 15.15
C PRO A 346 -7.20 0.70 14.12
N ALA A 347 -6.71 -0.53 14.28
CA ALA A 347 -5.81 -1.14 13.32
C ALA A 347 -6.49 -1.42 11.98
N ALA A 348 -7.76 -1.83 11.96
CA ALA A 348 -8.51 -2.03 10.72
C ALA A 348 -8.66 -0.72 9.92
N ALA A 349 -8.92 0.39 10.59
CA ALA A 349 -9.00 1.71 9.95
C ALA A 349 -7.63 2.17 9.41
N ALA A 350 -6.55 1.94 10.18
CA ALA A 350 -5.19 2.20 9.72
C ALA A 350 -4.84 1.39 8.46
N TRP A 351 -5.25 0.11 8.41
CA TRP A 351 -5.07 -0.73 7.23
C TRP A 351 -5.85 -0.22 6.01
N VAL A 352 -7.07 0.30 6.18
CA VAL A 352 -7.82 0.93 5.07
C VAL A 352 -7.07 2.14 4.52
N LYS A 353 -6.63 3.06 5.39
CA LYS A 353 -5.84 4.24 5.00
C LYS A 353 -4.55 3.83 4.30
N HIS A 354 -3.85 2.83 4.84
CA HIS A 354 -2.60 2.28 4.30
C HIS A 354 -2.77 1.71 2.90
N LEU A 355 -3.80 0.88 2.69
CA LEU A 355 -4.08 0.28 1.38
C LEU A 355 -4.49 1.33 0.34
N LEU A 356 -5.31 2.32 0.72
CA LEU A 356 -5.70 3.42 -0.16
C LEU A 356 -4.49 4.28 -0.57
N ALA A 357 -3.62 4.63 0.38
CA ALA A 357 -2.40 5.36 0.10
C ALA A 357 -1.49 4.62 -0.88
N ARG A 358 -1.38 3.29 -0.74
CA ARG A 358 -0.53 2.43 -1.55
C ARG A 358 -1.08 2.14 -2.95
N PHE A 359 -2.34 1.74 -3.04
CA PHE A 359 -2.92 1.23 -4.28
C PHE A 359 -3.77 2.28 -5.02
N THR A 360 -3.96 3.47 -4.44
CA THR A 360 -4.80 4.59 -4.92
C THR A 360 -6.31 4.27 -4.96
N ILE A 361 -6.65 3.01 -5.23
CA ILE A 361 -7.97 2.41 -5.15
C ILE A 361 -7.92 1.22 -4.18
N LEU A 362 -9.04 0.91 -3.56
CA LEU A 362 -9.22 -0.28 -2.73
C LEU A 362 -10.36 -1.12 -3.30
N THR A 363 -10.05 -2.37 -3.64
CA THR A 363 -11.00 -3.40 -4.07
C THR A 363 -11.02 -4.54 -3.06
N ARG A 364 -12.00 -5.43 -3.20
CA ARG A 364 -12.07 -6.66 -2.40
C ARG A 364 -10.81 -7.52 -2.58
N GLU A 365 -10.32 -7.65 -3.81
CA GLU A 365 -9.13 -8.45 -4.13
C GLU A 365 -7.89 -7.89 -3.42
N ILE A 366 -7.69 -6.57 -3.44
CA ILE A 366 -6.57 -5.90 -2.75
C ILE A 366 -6.65 -6.17 -1.24
N ALA A 367 -7.83 -5.98 -0.64
CA ALA A 367 -8.04 -6.21 0.77
C ALA A 367 -7.75 -7.66 1.18
N CYS A 368 -8.23 -8.64 0.40
CA CYS A 368 -8.02 -10.06 0.67
C CYS A 368 -6.55 -10.49 0.51
N ILE A 369 -5.80 -9.90 -0.43
CA ILE A 369 -4.40 -10.28 -0.68
C ILE A 369 -3.45 -9.61 0.32
N TYR A 370 -3.67 -8.33 0.61
CA TYR A 370 -2.67 -7.49 1.29
C TYR A 370 -3.01 -7.13 2.73
N SER A 371 -4.23 -7.37 3.21
CA SER A 371 -4.63 -7.06 4.59
C SER A 371 -4.74 -8.32 5.46
N PRO A 372 -4.53 -8.22 6.78
CA PRO A 372 -4.81 -9.30 7.72
C PRO A 372 -6.30 -9.44 8.08
N TYR A 373 -7.16 -8.53 7.59
CA TYR A 373 -8.57 -8.46 7.92
C TYR A 373 -9.44 -9.12 6.85
N SER A 374 -10.62 -9.60 7.27
CA SER A 374 -11.62 -10.06 6.32
C SER A 374 -12.23 -8.86 5.57
N TRP A 375 -12.82 -9.11 4.41
CA TRP A 375 -13.54 -8.06 3.68
C TRP A 375 -14.68 -7.46 4.50
N ASP A 376 -15.38 -8.29 5.30
CA ASP A 376 -16.50 -7.83 6.10
C ASP A 376 -16.07 -6.87 7.21
N ASP A 377 -14.90 -7.10 7.82
CA ASP A 377 -14.30 -6.21 8.82
C ASP A 377 -14.00 -4.82 8.21
N LEU A 378 -13.46 -4.79 6.98
CA LEU A 378 -13.11 -3.54 6.31
C LEU A 378 -14.32 -2.85 5.65
N TYR A 379 -15.31 -3.61 5.20
CA TYR A 379 -16.47 -3.09 4.47
C TYR A 379 -17.29 -2.11 5.32
N GLY A 380 -17.45 -2.37 6.61
CA GLY A 380 -18.14 -1.44 7.53
C GLY A 380 -17.46 -0.08 7.59
N ILE A 381 -16.12 -0.06 7.64
CA ILE A 381 -15.30 1.15 7.65
C ILE A 381 -15.41 1.86 6.30
N LEU A 382 -15.26 1.14 5.19
CA LEU A 382 -15.38 1.70 3.84
C LEU A 382 -16.75 2.34 3.58
N LYS A 383 -17.83 1.66 4.00
CA LYS A 383 -19.19 2.17 3.88
C LYS A 383 -19.38 3.44 4.69
N ARG A 384 -18.81 3.51 5.89
CA ARG A 384 -18.88 4.73 6.71
C ARG A 384 -18.08 5.87 6.12
N LEU A 385 -16.88 5.60 5.61
CA LEU A 385 -16.06 6.59 4.92
C LEU A 385 -16.73 7.09 3.62
N GLU A 386 -17.43 6.20 2.91
CA GLU A 386 -18.30 6.58 1.79
C GLU A 386 -19.47 7.45 2.26
N ASP A 387 -20.14 7.03 3.34
CA ASP A 387 -21.23 7.78 3.94
C ASP A 387 -20.75 9.15 4.40
N TRP A 388 -19.54 9.33 4.92
CA TRP A 388 -19.00 10.65 5.24
C TRP A 388 -18.49 11.46 4.03
N GLY A 389 -18.55 10.88 2.84
CA GLY A 389 -18.12 11.51 1.60
C GLY A 389 -16.61 11.59 1.41
N MET A 390 -15.84 10.92 2.27
CA MET A 390 -14.37 10.88 2.15
C MET A 390 -13.92 9.93 1.05
N LEU A 391 -14.64 8.81 0.91
CA LEU A 391 -14.42 7.87 -0.16
C LEU A 391 -15.56 7.94 -1.16
N THR A 392 -15.21 7.69 -2.41
CA THR A 392 -16.16 7.48 -3.49
C THR A 392 -16.03 6.03 -3.92
N ARG A 393 -17.14 5.27 -3.92
CA ARG A 393 -17.20 4.03 -4.68
C ARG A 393 -17.54 4.32 -6.14
N GLY A 394 -16.82 3.70 -7.07
CA GLY A 394 -17.04 3.80 -8.52
C GLY A 394 -16.22 2.79 -9.32
N TYR A 395 -16.26 2.91 -10.64
CA TYR A 395 -15.37 2.21 -11.56
C TYR A 395 -14.39 3.24 -12.13
N PHE A 396 -13.21 3.37 -11.52
CA PHE A 396 -12.26 4.43 -11.84
C PHE A 396 -11.18 3.99 -12.82
N VAL A 397 -10.92 2.68 -12.92
CA VAL A 397 -9.93 2.08 -13.81
C VAL A 397 -10.60 1.13 -14.81
N ALA A 398 -10.27 1.27 -16.09
CA ALA A 398 -10.75 0.40 -17.15
C ALA A 398 -10.21 -1.03 -17.01
N GLY A 399 -11.04 -2.02 -17.33
CA GLY A 399 -10.71 -3.45 -17.23
C GLY A 399 -10.89 -4.04 -15.83
N LEU A 400 -11.18 -3.23 -14.81
CA LEU A 400 -11.60 -3.70 -13.49
C LEU A 400 -13.12 -3.79 -13.41
N SER A 401 -13.63 -5.01 -13.29
CA SER A 401 -15.07 -5.29 -13.15
C SER A 401 -15.57 -5.22 -11.70
N THR A 402 -14.67 -5.09 -10.73
CA THR A 402 -15.02 -5.02 -9.30
C THR A 402 -15.20 -3.58 -8.83
N MET A 403 -16.05 -3.41 -7.82
CA MET A 403 -16.34 -2.12 -7.20
C MET A 403 -15.08 -1.56 -6.51
N GLN A 404 -14.71 -0.32 -6.83
CA GLN A 404 -13.50 0.33 -6.31
C GLN A 404 -13.88 1.44 -5.35
N TYR A 405 -13.15 1.57 -4.24
CA TYR A 405 -13.22 2.72 -3.33
C TYR A 405 -11.96 3.57 -3.47
N ALA A 406 -12.12 4.89 -3.56
CA ALA A 406 -10.99 5.81 -3.65
C ALA A 406 -11.34 7.18 -3.07
N GLU A 407 -10.33 7.92 -2.61
CA GLU A 407 -10.50 9.32 -2.22
C GLU A 407 -10.76 10.19 -3.45
N LYS A 408 -11.55 11.26 -3.30
CA LYS A 408 -11.83 12.20 -4.40
C LYS A 408 -10.55 12.79 -5.00
N ALA A 409 -9.64 13.25 -4.15
CA ALA A 409 -8.34 13.79 -4.57
C ALA A 409 -7.47 12.73 -5.27
N ALA A 410 -7.57 11.46 -4.88
CA ALA A 410 -6.89 10.37 -5.58
C ALA A 410 -7.46 10.16 -6.99
N ILE A 411 -8.78 10.21 -7.16
CA ILE A 411 -9.43 10.09 -8.47
C ILE A 411 -9.04 11.25 -9.39
N GLU A 412 -9.01 12.47 -8.87
CA GLU A 412 -8.60 13.66 -9.62
C GLU A 412 -7.12 13.56 -10.05
N ARG A 413 -6.21 13.17 -9.15
CA ARG A 413 -4.79 12.90 -9.49
C ARG A 413 -4.64 11.77 -10.51
N MET A 414 -5.43 10.72 -10.39
CA MET A 414 -5.43 9.65 -11.39
C MET A 414 -5.80 10.16 -12.78
N ARG A 415 -6.61 11.22 -12.89
CA ARG A 415 -7.06 11.82 -14.16
C ARG A 415 -6.20 12.98 -14.66
N SER A 416 -5.51 13.70 -13.77
CA SER A 416 -4.76 14.91 -14.13
C SER A 416 -3.73 14.63 -15.22
N ASN A 417 -3.76 15.32 -16.36
CA ASN A 417 -2.86 15.09 -17.51
C ASN A 417 -1.38 15.45 -17.26
N SER A 418 -0.90 15.46 -16.01
CA SER A 418 0.52 15.56 -15.71
C SER A 418 1.26 14.49 -16.50
N ALA A 419 2.12 14.92 -17.42
CA ALA A 419 2.94 14.01 -18.20
C ALA A 419 3.70 13.10 -17.24
N PHE A 420 3.64 11.79 -17.49
CA PHE A 420 4.41 10.78 -16.79
C PHE A 420 5.90 11.14 -16.84
N THR A 421 6.43 11.72 -15.77
CA THR A 421 7.80 12.24 -15.74
C THR A 421 8.80 11.08 -15.65
N GLY A 422 9.58 10.91 -16.73
CA GLY A 422 10.92 10.29 -16.78
C GLY A 422 11.15 8.88 -16.24
N ALA A 423 10.97 8.65 -14.94
CA ALA A 423 11.55 7.52 -14.21
C ALA A 423 10.89 6.16 -14.50
N THR A 424 9.59 6.15 -14.75
CA THR A 424 8.78 4.95 -15.03
C THR A 424 8.42 4.84 -16.52
N LYS A 425 9.15 5.57 -17.39
CA LYS A 425 9.01 5.46 -18.84
C LYS A 425 9.55 4.15 -19.38
N ASN A 426 10.53 3.49 -18.75
CA ASN A 426 11.02 2.17 -19.16
C ASN A 426 11.25 1.32 -17.91
N LEU A 427 10.22 0.58 -17.50
CA LEU A 427 10.24 -0.19 -16.28
C LEU A 427 10.25 -1.68 -16.61
N MET A 428 11.37 -2.34 -16.31
CA MET A 428 11.39 -3.80 -16.24
C MET A 428 10.87 -4.22 -14.85
N LEU A 429 9.92 -5.14 -14.81
CA LEU A 429 9.27 -5.57 -13.58
C LEU A 429 9.15 -7.09 -13.54
N CYS A 430 9.50 -7.70 -12.41
CA CYS A 430 9.22 -9.12 -12.20
C CYS A 430 7.70 -9.37 -12.12
N ALA A 431 7.20 -10.43 -12.75
CA ALA A 431 5.78 -10.74 -12.76
C ALA A 431 5.20 -11.02 -11.37
N ALA A 432 6.05 -11.41 -10.42
CA ALA A 432 5.68 -11.62 -9.01
C ALA A 432 5.74 -10.35 -8.15
N ASP A 433 6.28 -9.23 -8.64
CA ASP A 433 6.37 -7.96 -7.90
C ASP A 433 4.97 -7.41 -7.58
N PRO A 434 4.70 -6.90 -6.36
CA PRO A 434 3.39 -6.33 -6.01
C PRO A 434 2.98 -5.14 -6.87
N ALA A 435 3.92 -4.44 -7.52
CA ALA A 435 3.61 -3.37 -8.45
C ALA A 435 3.06 -3.85 -9.80
N ASN A 436 3.13 -5.15 -10.09
CA ASN A 436 2.43 -5.73 -11.21
C ASN A 436 0.94 -5.92 -10.82
N PRO A 437 -0.02 -5.20 -11.43
CA PRO A 437 -1.43 -5.39 -11.12
C PRO A 437 -2.07 -6.58 -11.86
N PHE A 438 -1.38 -7.13 -12.88
CA PHE A 438 -1.91 -8.23 -13.68
C PHE A 438 -1.82 -9.57 -12.95
N GLY A 439 -2.87 -10.37 -13.07
CA GLY A 439 -3.02 -11.63 -12.34
C GLY A 439 -3.32 -11.48 -10.85
N THR A 440 -3.62 -10.26 -10.38
CA THR A 440 -4.13 -9.99 -9.03
C THR A 440 -5.43 -9.20 -9.11
N ILE A 441 -5.37 -7.96 -9.58
CA ILE A 441 -6.51 -7.05 -9.65
C ILE A 441 -6.98 -6.95 -11.11
N LEU A 442 -6.03 -6.83 -12.04
CA LEU A 442 -6.28 -6.86 -13.48
C LEU A 442 -6.14 -8.26 -14.04
N ALA A 443 -7.02 -8.63 -14.96
CA ALA A 443 -6.88 -9.87 -15.73
C ALA A 443 -5.63 -9.81 -16.62
N TRP A 444 -5.00 -10.95 -16.84
CA TRP A 444 -3.99 -11.06 -17.89
C TRP A 444 -4.63 -10.81 -19.25
N PRO A 445 -3.92 -10.18 -20.21
CA PRO A 445 -4.39 -10.11 -21.58
C PRO A 445 -4.51 -11.53 -22.14
N GLU A 446 -5.44 -11.74 -23.05
CA GLU A 446 -5.44 -12.94 -23.89
C GLU A 446 -4.25 -12.84 -24.85
N HIS A 447 -3.58 -13.97 -25.12
CA HIS A 447 -2.52 -14.04 -26.11
C HIS A 447 -2.34 -15.50 -26.56
N SER A 448 -2.29 -15.74 -27.87
CA SER A 448 -2.25 -17.10 -28.45
C SER A 448 -0.95 -17.86 -28.13
N LEU A 449 0.16 -17.14 -27.98
CA LEU A 449 1.50 -17.72 -27.84
C LEU A 449 2.11 -17.61 -26.44
N ALA A 450 1.45 -16.93 -25.51
CA ALA A 450 2.01 -16.62 -24.18
C ALA A 450 1.07 -17.08 -23.06
N ALA A 451 1.65 -17.70 -22.03
CA ALA A 451 0.91 -18.13 -20.84
C ALA A 451 1.35 -17.29 -19.65
N PHE A 452 0.61 -16.22 -19.38
CA PHE A 452 0.97 -15.27 -18.33
C PHE A 452 0.81 -15.86 -16.93
N SER A 453 1.81 -15.64 -16.07
CA SER A 453 1.77 -16.09 -14.68
C SER A 453 2.71 -15.29 -13.78
N ARG A 454 2.37 -15.16 -12.49
CA ARG A 454 3.17 -14.41 -11.50
C ARG A 454 4.36 -15.22 -10.98
N LYS A 455 5.24 -15.66 -11.88
CA LYS A 455 6.46 -16.42 -11.53
C LYS A 455 7.65 -15.49 -11.40
N SER A 456 8.56 -15.78 -10.46
CA SER A 456 9.78 -15.00 -10.22
C SER A 456 10.78 -15.00 -11.38
N SER A 457 10.61 -15.91 -12.33
CA SER A 457 11.43 -16.00 -13.55
C SER A 457 10.83 -15.26 -14.75
N HIS A 458 9.66 -14.64 -14.60
CA HIS A 458 8.97 -13.94 -15.68
C HIS A 458 9.00 -12.43 -15.44
N TYR A 459 9.10 -11.65 -16.51
CA TYR A 459 9.27 -10.20 -16.43
C TYR A 459 8.43 -9.48 -17.48
N LEU A 460 8.02 -8.26 -17.14
CA LEU A 460 7.27 -7.35 -18.00
C LEU A 460 8.15 -6.13 -18.27
N LEU A 461 8.27 -5.74 -19.54
CA LEU A 461 8.77 -4.42 -19.90
C LEU A 461 7.57 -3.49 -20.10
N LEU A 462 7.50 -2.45 -19.28
CA LEU A 462 6.45 -1.44 -19.31
C LEU A 462 7.02 -0.12 -19.80
N ASN A 463 6.32 0.52 -20.74
CA ASN A 463 6.60 1.88 -21.19
C ASN A 463 5.47 2.82 -20.79
N SER A 464 5.72 3.69 -19.80
CA SER A 464 4.67 4.53 -19.20
C SER A 464 3.42 3.71 -18.81
N GLY A 465 3.64 2.51 -18.29
CA GLY A 465 2.61 1.56 -17.87
C GLY A 465 1.93 0.78 -19.01
N ARG A 466 2.23 1.08 -20.28
CA ARG A 466 1.86 0.22 -21.42
C ARG A 466 2.79 -0.98 -21.46
N TRP A 467 2.24 -2.16 -21.65
CA TRP A 467 3.03 -3.38 -21.66
C TRP A 467 3.57 -3.67 -23.05
N GLU A 468 4.90 -3.63 -23.21
CA GLU A 468 5.56 -3.83 -24.51
C GLU A 468 6.14 -5.23 -24.66
N LEU A 469 6.83 -5.78 -23.64
CA LEU A 469 7.42 -7.13 -23.71
C LEU A 469 7.03 -8.01 -22.53
N TRP A 470 6.86 -9.29 -22.81
CA TRP A 470 6.79 -10.38 -21.84
C TRP A 470 7.99 -11.31 -21.99
N LEU A 471 8.74 -11.49 -20.91
CA LEU A 471 9.93 -12.34 -20.87
C LEU A 471 9.64 -13.54 -19.98
N GLU A 472 9.79 -14.75 -20.51
CA GLU A 472 9.63 -16.00 -19.77
C GLU A 472 10.98 -16.62 -19.42
N ASN A 473 11.04 -17.31 -18.28
CA ASN A 473 12.16 -18.15 -17.87
C ASN A 473 13.53 -17.43 -17.89
N GLY A 474 13.56 -16.18 -17.41
CA GLY A 474 14.76 -15.35 -17.38
C GLY A 474 15.18 -14.80 -18.75
N GLY A 475 14.21 -14.60 -19.66
CA GLY A 475 14.44 -14.04 -20.99
C GLY A 475 14.70 -15.07 -22.09
N LYS A 476 14.48 -16.37 -21.81
CA LYS A 476 14.60 -17.43 -22.84
C LYS A 476 13.58 -17.31 -23.94
N ARG A 477 12.37 -16.88 -23.60
CA ARG A 477 11.29 -16.63 -24.56
C ARG A 477 10.86 -15.19 -24.36
N ILE A 478 10.86 -14.40 -25.42
CA ILE A 478 10.45 -13.00 -25.40
C ILE A 478 9.28 -12.86 -26.34
N MET A 479 8.23 -12.19 -25.87
CA MET A 479 7.01 -11.94 -26.62
C MET A 479 6.73 -10.45 -26.62
N GLU A 480 6.50 -9.89 -27.80
CA GLU A 480 6.03 -8.53 -27.98
C GLU A 480 4.51 -8.47 -27.81
N LEU A 481 4.04 -7.40 -27.17
CA LEU A 481 2.63 -7.11 -26.98
C LEU A 481 2.27 -5.84 -27.75
N THR A 482 1.24 -5.93 -28.60
CA THR A 482 0.66 -4.80 -29.31
C THR A 482 -0.69 -4.46 -28.70
N GLU A 483 -1.02 -3.16 -28.59
CA GLU A 483 -2.36 -2.72 -28.16
C GLU A 483 -3.44 -3.15 -29.17
N ASP A 484 -3.09 -3.35 -30.45
CA ASP A 484 -4.03 -3.63 -31.55
C ASP A 484 -4.25 -5.13 -31.86
N ASP A 485 -3.49 -6.06 -31.25
CA ASP A 485 -3.71 -7.51 -31.45
C ASP A 485 -3.59 -8.33 -30.15
N PRO A 486 -4.60 -8.28 -29.26
CA PRO A 486 -4.68 -9.19 -28.11
C PRO A 486 -4.95 -10.65 -28.51
N ARG A 487 -5.08 -10.99 -29.81
CA ARG A 487 -5.30 -12.37 -30.25
C ARG A 487 -4.04 -13.03 -30.80
N GLY A 488 -2.94 -12.29 -30.92
CA GLY A 488 -1.67 -12.79 -31.45
C GLY A 488 -1.89 -13.60 -32.73
N LYS A 489 -2.73 -13.10 -33.64
CA LYS A 489 -2.93 -13.79 -34.90
C LYS A 489 -1.67 -13.54 -35.74
N PRO A 490 -0.99 -14.59 -36.23
CA PRO A 490 0.03 -14.37 -37.24
C PRO A 490 -0.63 -13.61 -38.40
N THR A 491 -0.11 -12.43 -38.72
CA THR A 491 -0.56 -11.65 -39.88
C THR A 491 -0.62 -12.57 -41.08
N GLU A 492 -1.78 -12.65 -41.75
CA GLU A 492 -2.03 -13.54 -42.90
C GLU A 492 -1.10 -13.27 -44.10
N THR A 493 -0.31 -12.20 -44.05
CA THR A 493 0.77 -11.91 -45.00
C THR A 493 2.10 -12.45 -44.45
N GLY A 494 2.54 -13.57 -45.01
CA GLY A 494 3.71 -14.33 -44.57
C GLY A 494 4.97 -13.52 -44.26
N ILE A 495 5.69 -13.98 -43.22
CA ILE A 495 7.13 -13.86 -42.99
C ILE A 495 7.75 -12.52 -43.41
N ASN A 496 7.24 -11.43 -42.87
CA ASN A 496 8.11 -10.29 -42.61
C ASN A 496 7.72 -9.71 -41.26
N PRO A 497 8.37 -10.13 -40.16
CA PRO A 497 8.09 -9.55 -38.86
C PRO A 497 8.58 -8.09 -38.92
N LEU A 498 7.66 -7.17 -38.66
CA LEU A 498 7.96 -5.75 -38.45
C LEU A 498 9.17 -5.60 -37.50
N PRO A 499 9.99 -4.55 -37.65
CA PRO A 499 11.07 -4.27 -36.70
C PRO A 499 10.50 -4.26 -35.27
N PRO A 500 11.31 -4.65 -34.27
CA PRO A 500 10.83 -4.74 -32.89
C PRO A 500 10.18 -3.42 -32.48
N LEU A 501 8.96 -3.50 -31.93
CA LEU A 501 8.21 -2.33 -31.46
C LEU A 501 8.98 -1.56 -30.39
N VAL A 502 9.84 -2.28 -29.66
CA VAL A 502 10.73 -1.75 -28.64
C VAL A 502 12.02 -1.27 -29.29
N GLY A 503 12.38 -0.02 -29.01
CA GLY A 503 13.64 0.55 -29.48
C GLY A 503 14.86 -0.17 -28.89
N GLU A 504 15.95 -0.24 -29.66
CA GLU A 504 17.17 -0.97 -29.28
C GLU A 504 17.71 -0.56 -27.91
N ASP A 505 17.78 0.75 -27.63
CA ASP A 505 18.25 1.29 -26.33
C ASP A 505 17.39 0.81 -25.16
N ARG A 506 16.07 0.77 -25.34
CA ARG A 506 15.13 0.34 -24.30
C ARG A 506 15.27 -1.15 -24.02
N LEU A 507 15.40 -1.96 -25.07
CA LEU A 507 15.66 -3.40 -24.93
C LEU A 507 17.01 -3.63 -24.23
N LYS A 508 18.04 -2.85 -24.57
CA LYS A 508 19.36 -2.92 -23.94
C LYS A 508 19.29 -2.63 -22.44
N ASP A 509 18.64 -1.54 -22.05
CA ASP A 509 18.45 -1.16 -20.65
C ASP A 509 17.63 -2.20 -19.88
N ALA A 510 16.58 -2.73 -20.51
CA ALA A 510 15.74 -3.78 -19.96
C ALA A 510 16.54 -5.06 -19.64
N LEU A 511 17.35 -5.53 -20.59
CA LEU A 511 18.21 -6.71 -20.41
C LEU A 511 19.33 -6.48 -19.40
N ARG A 512 19.90 -5.25 -19.36
CA ARG A 512 20.88 -4.86 -18.36
C ARG A 512 20.30 -4.91 -16.94
N SER A 513 19.12 -4.32 -16.75
CA SER A 513 18.39 -4.36 -15.47
C SER A 513 18.08 -5.79 -15.05
N LEU A 514 17.66 -6.64 -16.00
CA LEU A 514 17.42 -8.06 -15.75
C LEU A 514 18.68 -8.76 -15.20
N LEU A 515 19.85 -8.59 -15.83
CA LEU A 515 21.11 -9.17 -15.37
C LEU A 515 21.51 -8.68 -13.96
N GLN A 516 21.34 -7.38 -13.69
CA GLN A 516 21.75 -6.78 -12.43
C GLN A 516 20.92 -7.28 -11.24
N TRP A 517 19.60 -7.32 -11.38
CA TRP A 517 18.72 -7.67 -10.26
C TRP A 517 18.71 -9.17 -10.02
N SER A 518 18.45 -9.96 -11.06
CA SER A 518 18.27 -11.42 -10.92
C SER A 518 19.56 -12.20 -10.66
N ARG A 519 20.72 -11.53 -10.56
CA ARG A 519 22.07 -12.12 -10.45
C ARG A 519 22.32 -13.21 -11.50
N LEU A 520 21.67 -13.10 -12.66
CA LEU A 520 21.86 -14.02 -13.76
C LEU A 520 23.26 -13.82 -14.33
N LYS A 521 23.97 -14.94 -14.56
CA LYS A 521 25.30 -14.91 -15.20
C LYS A 521 25.23 -14.52 -16.67
N LYS A 522 24.08 -14.74 -17.30
CA LYS A 522 23.79 -14.46 -18.72
C LYS A 522 22.28 -14.44 -18.96
N VAL A 523 21.85 -13.73 -19.99
CA VAL A 523 20.50 -13.85 -20.56
C VAL A 523 20.63 -14.56 -21.89
N LYS A 524 20.02 -15.74 -22.02
CA LYS A 524 19.98 -16.51 -23.27
C LYS A 524 18.59 -16.38 -23.86
N VAL A 525 18.47 -15.84 -25.08
CA VAL A 525 17.22 -15.67 -25.82
C VAL A 525 17.11 -16.76 -26.89
N GLU A 526 16.21 -17.72 -26.67
CA GLU A 526 16.00 -18.88 -27.53
C GLU A 526 14.82 -18.67 -28.51
N GLN A 527 13.79 -17.95 -28.08
CA GLN A 527 12.60 -17.68 -28.87
C GLN A 527 12.17 -16.21 -28.80
N TRP A 528 11.70 -15.68 -29.93
CA TRP A 528 11.09 -14.36 -30.07
C TRP A 528 9.77 -14.48 -30.82
N ASN A 529 8.66 -14.05 -30.22
CA ASN A 529 7.31 -14.17 -30.79
C ASN A 529 6.97 -15.61 -31.24
N GLY A 530 7.44 -16.61 -30.48
CA GLY A 530 7.24 -18.03 -30.79
C GLY A 530 8.18 -18.63 -31.84
N VAL A 531 8.99 -17.82 -32.52
CA VAL A 531 9.97 -18.26 -33.53
C VAL A 531 11.37 -18.38 -32.90
N ARG A 532 12.20 -19.31 -33.38
CA ARG A 532 13.60 -19.41 -32.94
C ARG A 532 14.35 -18.12 -33.26
N THR A 533 15.15 -17.60 -32.34
CA THR A 533 15.80 -16.29 -32.55
C THR A 533 16.75 -16.28 -33.74
N ALA A 534 17.41 -17.40 -34.05
CA ALA A 534 18.25 -17.52 -35.26
C ALA A 534 17.47 -17.41 -36.59
N GLU A 535 16.16 -17.67 -36.58
CA GLU A 535 15.28 -17.65 -37.76
C GLU A 535 14.36 -16.40 -37.76
N SER A 536 14.45 -15.57 -36.71
CA SER A 536 13.62 -14.39 -36.52
C SER A 536 14.29 -13.13 -37.06
N SER A 537 13.51 -12.14 -37.50
CA SER A 537 14.02 -10.83 -37.93
C SER A 537 14.71 -10.03 -36.82
N VAL A 538 14.58 -10.47 -35.56
CA VAL A 538 15.25 -9.85 -34.41
C VAL A 538 16.74 -10.18 -34.32
N ALA A 539 17.21 -11.24 -34.96
CA ALA A 539 18.63 -11.66 -34.94
C ALA A 539 19.64 -10.51 -35.14
N PRO A 540 19.57 -9.71 -36.23
CA PRO A 540 20.51 -8.61 -36.45
C PRO A 540 20.40 -7.50 -35.40
N VAL A 541 19.23 -7.31 -34.77
CA VAL A 541 19.06 -6.37 -33.65
C VAL A 541 19.80 -6.87 -32.42
N LEU A 542 19.67 -8.15 -32.08
CA LEU A 542 20.36 -8.75 -30.92
C LEU A 542 21.88 -8.71 -31.09
N GLU A 543 22.40 -8.95 -32.29
CA GLU A 543 23.83 -8.84 -32.61
C GLU A 543 24.34 -7.41 -32.43
N ARG A 544 23.61 -6.40 -32.93
CA ARG A 544 23.95 -4.97 -32.71
C ARG A 544 23.96 -4.59 -31.23
N LEU A 545 23.10 -5.20 -30.42
CA LEU A 545 23.05 -5.02 -28.98
C LEU A 545 24.19 -5.72 -28.22
N GLY A 546 25.06 -6.47 -28.91
CA GLY A 546 26.21 -7.16 -28.33
C GLY A 546 25.93 -8.58 -27.85
N ALA A 547 24.89 -9.22 -28.37
CA ALA A 547 24.65 -10.65 -28.12
C ALA A 547 25.60 -11.53 -28.93
N GLU A 548 26.10 -12.59 -28.30
CA GLU A 548 26.85 -13.64 -28.97
C GLU A 548 25.90 -14.74 -29.46
N ARG A 549 26.06 -15.17 -30.70
CA ARG A 549 25.29 -16.29 -31.25
C ARG A 549 25.78 -17.63 -30.67
N ASP A 550 24.86 -18.37 -30.05
CA ASP A 550 25.06 -19.72 -29.51
C ASP A 550 24.07 -20.69 -30.18
N ARG A 551 24.50 -21.30 -31.28
CA ARG A 551 23.69 -22.16 -32.16
C ARG A 551 22.44 -21.44 -32.69
N ASP A 552 21.28 -21.80 -32.16
CA ASP A 552 19.96 -21.28 -32.52
C ASP A 552 19.48 -20.16 -31.58
N ALA A 553 20.31 -19.74 -30.63
CA ALA A 553 20.01 -18.75 -29.60
C ALA A 553 21.02 -17.60 -29.59
N TYR A 554 20.67 -16.51 -28.91
CA TYR A 554 21.54 -15.35 -28.67
C TYR A 554 21.77 -15.16 -27.17
N VAL A 555 23.02 -14.89 -26.78
CA VAL A 555 23.42 -14.79 -25.38
C VAL A 555 23.98 -13.42 -25.09
N PHE A 556 23.42 -12.76 -24.07
CA PHE A 556 23.97 -11.55 -23.49
C PHE A 556 24.72 -11.87 -22.21
N TRP A 557 25.96 -11.41 -22.14
CA TRP A 557 26.78 -11.44 -20.93
C TRP A 557 26.75 -10.08 -20.23
N PRO A 558 27.07 -9.99 -18.93
CA PRO A 558 27.23 -8.69 -18.27
C PRO A 558 28.24 -7.77 -18.97
N SER A 559 29.29 -8.34 -19.58
CA SER A 559 30.27 -7.63 -20.40
C SER A 559 29.66 -7.00 -21.66
N SER A 560 28.61 -7.58 -22.25
CA SER A 560 27.92 -7.06 -23.45
C SER A 560 27.33 -5.65 -23.24
N PHE A 561 27.12 -5.23 -21.99
CA PHE A 561 26.53 -3.93 -21.65
C PHE A 561 27.55 -2.90 -21.15
N HIS A 562 28.83 -3.25 -21.04
CA HIS A 562 29.88 -2.30 -20.73
C HIS A 562 30.25 -1.59 -22.04
N SER A 563 30.07 -0.27 -22.09
CA SER A 563 30.56 0.51 -23.24
C SER A 563 32.06 0.27 -23.37
N SER A 564 32.51 -0.20 -24.53
CA SER A 564 33.86 0.13 -25.00
C SER A 564 33.98 1.64 -24.88
N LYS A 565 34.97 2.10 -24.11
CA LYS A 565 35.33 3.51 -24.02
C LYS A 565 35.78 4.03 -25.37
#